data_AF-A0A7S1UJW5-F1
#
_entry.id   AF-A0A7S1UJW5-F1
#
_cell.length_a   1.000
_cell.length_b   1.000
_cell.length_c   1.000
_cell.angle_alpha   90.00
_cell.angle_beta   90.00
_cell.angle_gamma   90.00
#
_symmetry.space_group_name_H-M   'P 1'
#
loop_
_entity.id
_entity.type
_entity.pdbx_description
1 polymer ?
#
loop_
_entity_poly.entity_id
_entity_poly.type
_entity_poly.pdbx_seq_one_letter_code
_entity_poly.pdbx_strand_id
1 'polypeptide(L)'
;QYSNRVHQQARDSMYNLFEYMRLASNRLSREVESLDTLRYVMSVLKEIRERESSIEMEITPIMDMYAMLHHYLPGGILDKEEVDQKSIIRTTWRKLVDMAEDVADDLRSIQDIYKRKLV
;
A
#
# COMPACT_ATOMS: atom_id res chain seq x y z
N GLN A 1 -22.26 18.08 12.20
CA GLN A 1 -20.97 18.08 12.90
C GLN A 1 -20.32 16.68 12.95
N TYR A 2 -21.05 15.63 13.34
CA TYR A 2 -20.54 14.25 13.35
C TYR A 2 -20.17 13.73 11.94
N SER A 3 -21.03 13.95 10.96
CA SER A 3 -20.83 13.63 9.54
C SER A 3 -19.50 14.15 8.96
N ASN A 4 -19.15 15.40 9.24
CA ASN A 4 -17.91 16.01 8.74
C ASN A 4 -16.68 15.37 9.37
N ARG A 5 -16.76 14.90 10.62
CA ARG A 5 -15.65 14.20 11.28
C ARG A 5 -15.45 12.81 10.68
N VAL A 6 -16.53 12.08 10.43
CA VAL A 6 -16.48 10.75 9.78
C VAL A 6 -15.92 10.88 8.35
N HIS A 7 -16.35 11.89 7.60
CA HIS A 7 -15.83 12.16 6.26
C HIS A 7 -14.35 12.51 6.30
N GLN A 8 -13.92 13.42 7.18
CA GLN A 8 -12.51 13.76 7.32
C GLN A 8 -11.67 12.53 7.70
N GLN A 9 -12.14 11.71 8.63
CA GLN A 9 -11.46 10.49 9.04
C GLN A 9 -11.33 9.49 7.87
N ALA A 10 -12.39 9.27 7.10
CA ALA A 10 -12.34 8.40 5.93
C ALA A 10 -11.33 8.90 4.89
N ARG A 11 -11.32 10.21 4.63
CA ARG A 11 -10.40 10.86 3.71
C ARG A 11 -8.95 10.75 4.17
N ASP A 12 -8.67 11.03 5.45
CA ASP A 12 -7.32 10.93 6.00
C ASP A 12 -6.81 9.49 5.99
N SER A 13 -7.64 8.53 6.36
CA SER A 13 -7.29 7.10 6.29
C SER A 13 -7.03 6.64 4.85
N MET A 14 -7.86 7.07 3.90
CA MET A 14 -7.67 6.79 2.48
C MET A 14 -6.34 7.36 1.97
N TYR A 15 -6.09 8.65 2.24
CA TYR A 15 -4.86 9.34 1.86
C TYR A 15 -3.62 8.66 2.43
N ASN A 16 -3.63 8.36 3.73
CA ASN A 16 -2.50 7.71 4.39
C ASN A 16 -2.18 6.34 3.78
N LEU A 17 -3.21 5.58 3.38
CA LEU A 17 -3.00 4.29 2.76
C LEU A 17 -2.42 4.41 1.34
N PHE A 18 -2.90 5.37 0.54
CA PHE A 18 -2.32 5.66 -0.77
C PHE A 18 -0.87 6.16 -0.68
N GLU A 19 -0.58 7.07 0.25
CA GLU A 19 0.78 7.55 0.46
C GLU A 19 1.71 6.44 0.93
N TYR A 20 1.24 5.55 1.81
CA TYR A 20 1.99 4.35 2.17
C TYR A 20 2.30 3.50 0.94
N MET A 21 1.31 3.19 0.11
CA MET A 21 1.51 2.37 -1.10
C MET A 21 2.52 3.02 -2.05
N ARG A 22 2.40 4.33 -2.27
CA ARG A 22 3.33 5.10 -3.11
C ARG A 22 4.76 5.06 -2.57
N LEU A 23 4.94 5.28 -1.26
CA LEU A 23 6.24 5.22 -0.61
C LEU A 23 6.82 3.81 -0.61
N ALA A 24 6.00 2.78 -0.40
CA ALA A 24 6.42 1.38 -0.46
C ALA A 24 6.90 1.01 -1.87
N SER A 25 6.14 1.37 -2.92
CA SER A 25 6.57 1.19 -4.31
C SER A 25 7.90 1.87 -4.59
N ASN A 26 8.07 3.14 -4.21
CA ASN A 26 9.33 3.86 -4.42
C ASN A 26 10.52 3.20 -3.70
N ARG A 27 10.29 2.67 -2.49
CA ARG A 27 11.31 1.95 -1.73
C ARG A 27 11.67 0.61 -2.36
N LEU A 28 10.71 -0.08 -2.97
CA LEU A 28 10.93 -1.33 -3.72
C LEU A 28 11.66 -1.11 -5.05
N SER A 29 11.39 0.00 -5.74
CA SER A 29 12.07 0.34 -7.01
C SER A 29 13.55 0.72 -6.84
N ARG A 30 14.08 0.71 -5.62
CA ARG A 30 15.47 1.08 -5.37
C ARG A 30 16.40 0.02 -5.96
N GLU A 31 17.33 0.46 -6.80
CA GLU A 31 18.34 -0.40 -7.41
C GLU A 31 19.23 -1.07 -6.34
N VAL A 32 19.55 -2.35 -6.57
CA VAL A 32 20.39 -3.15 -5.68
C VAL A 32 21.81 -3.23 -6.22
N GLU A 33 22.65 -2.33 -5.72
CA GLU A 33 24.05 -2.15 -6.14
C GLU A 33 25.03 -2.71 -5.11
N SER A 34 24.57 -2.86 -3.87
CA SER A 34 25.38 -3.24 -2.70
C SER A 34 24.61 -4.13 -1.72
N LEU A 35 25.33 -4.79 -0.81
CA LEU A 35 24.73 -5.57 0.26
C LEU A 35 23.82 -4.74 1.17
N ASP A 36 24.11 -3.46 1.37
CA ASP A 36 23.27 -2.57 2.18
C ASP A 36 21.96 -2.25 1.47
N THR A 37 22.01 -1.95 0.16
CA THR A 37 20.78 -1.75 -0.64
C THR A 37 19.96 -3.03 -0.74
N LEU A 38 20.61 -4.20 -0.86
CA LEU A 38 19.94 -5.50 -0.84
C LEU A 38 19.19 -5.72 0.47
N ARG A 39 19.86 -5.52 1.61
CA ARG A 39 19.25 -5.67 2.94
C ARG A 39 18.10 -4.69 3.15
N TYR A 40 18.25 -3.46 2.66
CA TYR A 40 17.20 -2.45 2.70
C TYR A 40 15.95 -2.92 1.93
N VAL A 41 16.08 -3.29 0.65
CA VAL A 41 14.92 -3.73 -0.15
C VAL A 41 14.28 -4.99 0.45
N MET A 42 15.07 -5.94 0.98
CA MET A 42 14.53 -7.11 1.71
C MET A 42 13.70 -6.73 2.94
N SER A 43 14.09 -5.69 3.68
CA SER A 43 13.32 -5.21 4.83
C SER A 43 11.97 -4.63 4.41
N VAL A 44 11.93 -3.91 3.28
CA VAL A 44 10.71 -3.36 2.70
C VAL A 44 9.79 -4.48 2.19
N LEU A 45 10.34 -5.50 1.53
CA LEU A 45 9.58 -6.69 1.13
C LEU A 45 8.93 -7.38 2.33
N LYS A 46 9.66 -7.50 3.44
CA LYS A 46 9.14 -8.09 4.68
C LYS A 46 8.00 -7.23 5.25
N GLU A 47 8.17 -5.92 5.31
CA GLU A 47 7.14 -4.97 5.76
C GLU A 47 5.83 -5.12 4.96
N ILE A 48 5.93 -5.21 3.63
CA ILE A 48 4.76 -5.35 2.75
C ILE A 48 4.04 -6.68 3.00
N ARG A 49 4.78 -7.79 3.09
CA ARG A 49 4.21 -9.13 3.37
C ARG A 49 3.54 -9.22 4.73
N GLU A 50 4.11 -8.60 5.76
CA GLU A 50 3.49 -8.57 7.08
C GLU A 50 2.15 -7.81 7.03
N ARG A 51 2.12 -6.67 6.33
CA ARG A 51 0.92 -5.85 6.19
C ARG A 51 -0.15 -6.46 5.28
N GLU A 52 0.23 -7.32 4.33
CA GLU A 52 -0.70 -8.05 3.46
C GLU A 52 -1.74 -8.84 4.27
N SER A 53 -1.32 -9.42 5.40
CA SER A 53 -2.23 -10.17 6.28
C SER A 53 -3.28 -9.29 6.99
N SER A 54 -3.03 -7.99 7.16
CA SER A 54 -3.89 -7.06 7.88
C SER A 54 -4.54 -6.00 6.99
N ILE A 55 -4.21 -5.93 5.70
CA ILE A 55 -4.62 -4.82 4.83
C ILE A 55 -6.15 -4.69 4.72
N GLU A 56 -6.89 -5.79 4.68
CA GLU A 56 -8.36 -5.73 4.63
C GLU A 56 -8.96 -5.16 5.92
N MET A 57 -8.28 -5.29 7.05
CA MET A 57 -8.68 -4.64 8.32
C MET A 57 -8.48 -3.12 8.27
N GLU A 58 -7.63 -2.62 7.37
CA GLU A 58 -7.43 -1.18 7.13
C GLU A 58 -8.39 -0.65 6.05
N ILE A 59 -8.60 -1.39 4.97
CA ILE A 59 -9.45 -0.97 3.84
C ILE A 59 -10.94 -1.01 4.24
N THR A 60 -11.39 -2.05 4.93
CA THR A 60 -12.82 -2.26 5.22
C THR A 60 -13.44 -1.09 6.00
N PRO A 61 -12.85 -0.59 7.10
CA PRO A 61 -13.40 0.57 7.82
C PRO A 61 -13.52 1.82 6.95
N ILE A 62 -12.59 2.05 6.02
CA ILE A 62 -12.65 3.18 5.09
C ILE A 62 -13.87 3.06 4.19
N MET A 63 -14.08 1.86 3.61
CA MET A 63 -15.23 1.59 2.74
C MET A 63 -16.55 1.73 3.50
N ASP A 64 -16.61 1.24 4.74
CA ASP A 64 -17.80 1.31 5.58
C ASP A 64 -18.16 2.76 5.94
N MET A 65 -17.17 3.60 6.26
CA MET A 65 -17.38 5.03 6.50
C MET A 65 -17.95 5.71 5.24
N TYR A 66 -17.41 5.44 4.06
CA TYR A 66 -17.94 6.00 2.80
C TYR A 66 -19.34 5.47 2.47
N ALA A 67 -19.64 4.20 2.76
CA ALA A 67 -20.97 3.62 2.58
C ALA A 67 -21.99 4.27 3.53
N MET A 68 -21.61 4.48 4.79
CA MET A 68 -22.42 5.18 5.78
C MET A 68 -22.70 6.63 5.36
N LEU A 69 -21.68 7.37 4.90
CA LEU A 69 -21.84 8.74 4.41
C LEU A 69 -22.81 8.79 3.22
N HIS A 70 -22.68 7.87 2.27
CA HIS A 70 -23.59 7.78 1.13
C HIS A 70 -25.04 7.48 1.53
N HIS A 71 -25.26 6.61 2.53
CA HIS A 71 -26.60 6.22 2.97
C HIS A 71 -27.30 7.31 3.80
N TYR A 72 -26.58 7.92 4.75
CA TYR A 72 -27.17 8.85 5.72
C TYR A 72 -27.04 10.32 5.34
N LEU A 73 -26.23 10.65 4.33
CA LEU A 73 -26.08 12.01 3.79
C LEU A 73 -26.23 12.01 2.27
N PRO A 74 -27.40 11.61 1.74
CA PRO A 74 -27.66 11.69 0.30
C PRO A 74 -27.59 13.16 -0.14
N GLY A 75 -26.53 13.51 -0.88
CA GLY A 75 -26.20 14.90 -1.27
C GLY A 75 -24.91 15.44 -0.65
N GLY A 76 -24.27 14.70 0.26
CA GLY A 76 -22.87 14.92 0.62
C GLY A 76 -22.01 14.60 -0.59
N ILE A 77 -21.46 15.63 -1.22
CA ILE A 77 -20.65 15.50 -2.44
C ILE A 77 -19.34 14.82 -2.02
N LEU A 78 -19.27 13.50 -2.18
CA LEU A 78 -17.98 12.85 -2.40
C LEU A 78 -17.43 13.45 -3.68
N ASP A 79 -16.23 14.02 -3.60
CA ASP A 79 -15.62 14.53 -4.81
C ASP A 79 -15.24 13.35 -5.72
N LYS A 80 -15.01 13.65 -7.00
CA LYS A 80 -14.69 12.64 -8.01
C LYS A 80 -13.41 11.87 -7.63
N GLU A 81 -12.45 12.54 -6.99
CA GLU A 81 -11.19 11.94 -6.58
C GLU A 81 -11.41 10.87 -5.51
N GLU A 82 -12.25 11.12 -4.50
CA GLU A 82 -12.61 10.14 -3.47
C GLU A 82 -13.32 8.92 -4.04
N VAL A 83 -14.21 9.12 -5.02
CA VAL A 83 -14.91 8.02 -5.72
C VAL A 83 -13.91 7.16 -6.51
N ASP A 84 -13.02 7.81 -7.25
CA ASP A 84 -11.98 7.14 -8.04
C ASP A 84 -11.01 6.37 -7.11
N GLN A 85 -10.51 7.01 -6.05
CA GLN A 85 -9.65 6.41 -5.02
C GLN A 85 -10.29 5.17 -4.38
N LYS A 86 -11.56 5.27 -3.97
CA LYS A 86 -12.32 4.14 -3.42
C LYS A 86 -12.39 2.96 -4.38
N SER A 87 -12.53 3.23 -5.68
CA SER A 87 -12.61 2.17 -6.70
C SER A 87 -11.26 1.46 -6.94
N ILE A 88 -10.14 2.17 -6.79
CA ILE A 88 -8.81 1.65 -7.13
C ILE A 88 -7.99 1.18 -5.92
N ILE A 89 -8.39 1.45 -4.69
CA ILE A 89 -7.58 1.16 -3.48
C ILE A 89 -7.07 -0.28 -3.42
N ARG A 90 -7.96 -1.26 -3.63
CA ARG A 90 -7.60 -2.70 -3.65
C ARG A 90 -6.72 -3.07 -4.83
N THR A 91 -6.99 -2.50 -6.01
CA THR A 91 -6.17 -2.75 -7.19
C THR A 91 -4.78 -2.13 -7.07
N THR A 92 -4.65 -1.00 -6.38
CA THR A 92 -3.38 -0.34 -6.10
C THR A 92 -2.56 -1.18 -5.11
N TRP A 93 -3.21 -1.69 -4.06
CA TRP A 93 -2.57 -2.63 -3.13
C TRP A 93 -2.10 -3.90 -3.85
N ARG A 94 -2.95 -4.50 -4.69
CA ARG A 94 -2.58 -5.69 -5.48
C ARG A 94 -1.34 -5.44 -6.34
N LYS A 95 -1.29 -4.31 -7.07
CA LYS A 95 -0.11 -3.95 -7.87
C LYS A 95 1.17 -3.81 -7.05
N LEU A 96 1.07 -3.30 -5.82
CA LEU A 96 2.22 -3.23 -4.91
C LEU A 96 2.69 -4.62 -4.46
N VAL A 97 1.76 -5.53 -4.17
CA VAL A 97 2.08 -6.93 -3.83
C VAL A 97 2.73 -7.63 -5.03
N ASP A 98 2.16 -7.50 -6.22
CA ASP A 98 2.70 -8.11 -7.44
C ASP A 98 4.15 -7.60 -7.70
N MET A 99 4.38 -6.29 -7.57
CA MET A 99 5.72 -5.70 -7.66
C MET A 99 6.67 -6.25 -6.57
N ALA A 100 6.18 -6.48 -5.35
CA ALA A 100 6.97 -7.06 -4.28
C ALA A 100 7.35 -8.52 -4.57
N GLU A 101 6.48 -9.29 -5.21
CA GLU A 101 6.77 -10.66 -5.66
C GLU A 101 7.86 -10.67 -6.74
N ASP A 102 7.73 -9.83 -7.76
CA ASP A 102 8.73 -9.68 -8.83
C ASP A 102 10.12 -9.33 -8.26
N VAL A 103 10.18 -8.30 -7.40
CA VAL A 103 11.44 -7.89 -6.76
C VAL A 103 11.99 -9.02 -5.88
N ALA A 104 11.15 -9.76 -5.15
CA ALA A 104 11.62 -10.86 -4.32
C ALA A 104 12.28 -11.97 -5.14
N ASP A 105 11.77 -12.28 -6.33
CA ASP A 105 12.35 -13.27 -7.24
C ASP A 105 13.67 -12.81 -7.85
N ASP A 106 13.77 -11.53 -8.23
CA ASP A 106 15.03 -10.93 -8.68
C ASP A 106 16.10 -10.96 -7.57
N LEU A 107 15.73 -10.62 -6.34
CA LEU A 107 16.67 -10.63 -5.21
C LEU A 107 17.16 -12.03 -4.85
N ARG A 108 16.36 -13.08 -5.04
CA ARG A 108 16.81 -14.48 -4.84
C ARG A 108 17.97 -14.80 -5.77
N SER A 109 17.86 -14.41 -7.04
CA SER A 109 18.92 -14.61 -8.04
C SER A 109 20.19 -13.84 -7.68
N ILE A 110 20.04 -12.59 -7.25
CA ILE A 110 21.17 -11.75 -6.82
C ILE A 110 21.86 -12.33 -5.57
N GLN A 111 21.09 -12.73 -4.56
CA GLN A 111 21.64 -13.32 -3.33
C GLN A 111 22.51 -14.55 -3.60
N ASP A 112 22.12 -15.41 -4.53
CA ASP A 112 22.90 -16.60 -4.87
C ASP A 112 24.27 -16.25 -5.47
N ILE A 113 24.36 -15.16 -6.25
CA ILE A 113 25.63 -14.63 -6.78
C ILE A 113 26.50 -14.08 -5.65
N TYR A 114 25.93 -13.26 -4.76
CA TYR A 114 26.68 -12.68 -3.64
C TYR A 114 27.20 -13.75 -2.67
N LYS A 115 26.41 -14.78 -2.39
CA LYS A 115 26.85 -15.93 -1.58
C LYS A 115 28.05 -16.65 -2.20
N ARG A 116 28.04 -16.88 -3.52
CA ARG A 116 29.15 -17.51 -4.24
C ARG A 116 30.43 -16.68 -4.24
N LYS A 117 30.33 -15.34 -4.21
CA LYS A 117 31.50 -14.43 -4.17
C LYS A 117 32.16 -14.31 -2.79
N LEU A 118 31.48 -14.76 -1.74
CA LEU A 118 31.96 -14.69 -0.35
C LEU A 118 32.62 -16.00 0.13
N VAL A 119 32.68 -17.03 -0.72
CA VAL A 119 33.30 -18.34 -0.46
C VAL A 119 34.63 -18.46 -1.18
#